data_AF-A8X4I5-F1
#
_entry.id   AF-A8X4I5-F1
#
_cell.length_a   1.000
_cell.length_b   1.000
_cell.length_c   1.000
_cell.angle_alpha   90.00
_cell.angle_beta   90.00
_cell.angle_gamma   90.00
#
_symmetry.space_group_name_H-M   'P 1'
#
loop_
_entity.id
_entity.type
_entity.pdbx_description
1 polymer ?
#
loop_
_entity_poly.entity_id
_entity_poly.type
_entity_poly.pdbx_seq_one_letter_code
_entity_poly.pdbx_strand_id
1 'polypeptide(L)'
;MDRTQAFEKAKSLAEAGTLDEAFEAIEKYTSEDGIEYTLPEMQIINIIVCEKLTSCSFEEKKDACFQCLPLLEGVKMVKSAEWLELYIDAVYDVFSKLSRYARDEERNEVWNRIKEIYYELTLAAKKVWKEKNAPGGLEVYVSYAKLVKSYLDVADEDSFKICETYAKEAKFVGKGTLEDEDFRDAKKSIDTINKMITDAKHEKELIQDSD
;
A
#
# COMPACT_ATOMS: atom_id res chain seq x y z
N MET A 1 22.20 -18.74 9.92
CA MET A 1 21.22 -18.01 10.73
C MET A 1 19.86 -18.57 10.37
N ASP A 2 19.03 -18.90 11.36
CA ASP A 2 17.63 -19.28 11.08
C ASP A 2 16.78 -18.04 10.78
N ARG A 3 15.55 -18.24 10.28
CA ARG A 3 14.67 -17.15 9.83
C ARG A 3 14.33 -16.19 10.97
N THR A 4 13.97 -16.70 12.14
CA THR A 4 13.63 -15.87 13.31
C THR A 4 14.82 -15.03 13.75
N GLN A 5 16.02 -15.63 13.86
CA GLN A 5 17.24 -14.91 14.20
C GLN A 5 17.61 -13.85 13.16
N ALA A 6 17.37 -14.12 11.87
CA ALA A 6 17.62 -13.17 10.80
C ALA A 6 16.74 -11.92 10.93
N PHE A 7 15.44 -12.10 11.19
CA PHE A 7 14.50 -11.00 11.39
C PHE A 7 14.78 -10.22 12.68
N GLU A 8 15.11 -10.88 13.81
CA GLU A 8 15.48 -10.17 15.04
C GLU A 8 16.79 -9.38 14.88
N LYS A 9 17.76 -9.93 14.14
CA LYS A 9 18.99 -9.21 13.78
C LYS A 9 18.66 -7.99 12.92
N ALA A 10 17.81 -8.14 11.90
CA ALA A 10 17.42 -7.05 11.02
C ALA A 10 16.69 -5.93 11.76
N LYS A 11 15.79 -6.28 12.70
CA LYS A 11 15.16 -5.32 13.58
C LYS A 11 16.18 -4.52 14.39
N SER A 12 17.12 -5.21 15.04
CA SER A 12 18.17 -4.56 15.83
C SER A 12 19.05 -3.62 14.99
N LEU A 13 19.36 -4.02 13.75
CA LEU A 13 20.11 -3.20 12.80
C LEU A 13 19.32 -2.00 12.30
N ALA A 14 18.01 -2.17 12.05
CA ALA A 14 17.13 -1.08 11.64
C ALA A 14 17.00 -0.02 12.75
N GLU A 15 16.79 -0.46 14.01
CA GLU A 15 16.75 0.43 15.18
C GLU A 15 18.09 1.16 15.43
N ALA A 16 19.21 0.55 15.02
CA ALA A 16 20.54 1.16 15.08
C ALA A 16 20.85 2.10 13.89
N GLY A 17 19.96 2.18 12.90
CA GLY A 17 20.13 3.00 11.68
C GLY A 17 21.04 2.37 10.61
N THR A 18 21.50 1.13 10.79
CA THR A 18 22.30 0.37 9.82
C THR A 18 21.38 -0.40 8.87
N LEU A 19 20.65 0.33 8.04
CA LEU A 19 19.54 -0.24 7.28
C LEU A 19 19.97 -1.17 6.14
N ASP A 20 21.08 -0.89 5.46
CA ASP A 20 21.57 -1.77 4.40
C ASP A 20 21.92 -3.16 4.95
N GLU A 21 22.57 -3.21 6.11
CA GLU A 21 22.83 -4.48 6.81
C GLU A 21 21.54 -5.16 7.27
N ALA A 22 20.49 -4.39 7.60
CA ALA A 22 19.18 -4.95 7.96
C ALA A 22 18.53 -5.65 6.76
N PHE A 23 18.62 -5.08 5.57
CA PHE A 23 18.17 -5.71 4.32
C PHE A 23 18.96 -7.00 4.04
N GLU A 24 20.28 -6.93 4.08
CA GLU A 24 21.15 -8.10 3.86
C GLU A 24 20.86 -9.24 4.85
N ALA A 25 20.49 -8.91 6.09
CA ALA A 25 20.18 -9.91 7.11
C ALA A 25 18.95 -10.76 6.75
N ILE A 26 17.95 -10.19 6.06
CA ILE A 26 16.69 -10.88 5.72
C ILE A 26 16.56 -11.26 4.25
N GLU A 27 17.46 -10.81 3.37
CA GLU A 27 17.41 -11.00 1.91
C GLU A 27 17.05 -12.44 1.51
N LYS A 28 17.71 -13.44 2.10
CA LYS A 28 17.46 -14.87 1.84
C LYS A 28 16.00 -15.30 2.08
N TYR A 29 15.28 -14.60 2.94
CA TYR A 29 13.91 -14.90 3.35
C TYR A 29 12.87 -13.95 2.74
N THR A 30 13.32 -13.04 1.87
CA THR A 30 12.49 -12.02 1.21
C THR A 30 12.67 -12.02 -0.32
N SER A 31 13.57 -12.85 -0.86
CA SER A 31 13.97 -12.84 -2.28
C SER A 31 13.23 -13.83 -3.19
N GLU A 32 12.29 -14.61 -2.66
CA GLU A 32 11.53 -15.63 -3.41
C GLU A 32 10.06 -15.21 -3.60
N ASP A 33 9.42 -15.67 -4.66
CA ASP A 33 7.98 -15.46 -4.84
C ASP A 33 7.15 -16.35 -3.90
N GLY A 34 5.99 -15.85 -3.47
CA GLY A 34 5.04 -16.58 -2.64
C GLY A 34 5.39 -16.62 -1.16
N ILE A 35 6.25 -15.71 -0.69
CA ILE A 35 6.65 -15.65 0.71
C ILE A 35 5.47 -15.24 1.58
N GLU A 36 5.20 -16.04 2.60
CA GLU A 36 4.24 -15.72 3.64
C GLU A 36 5.01 -15.21 4.87
N TYR A 37 4.87 -13.92 5.17
CA TYR A 37 5.41 -13.35 6.40
C TYR A 37 4.47 -13.59 7.57
N THR A 38 5.02 -13.97 8.70
CA THR A 38 4.29 -13.92 9.97
C THR A 38 4.02 -12.47 10.37
N LEU A 39 3.09 -12.24 11.31
CA LEU A 39 2.82 -10.90 11.82
C LEU A 39 4.07 -10.21 12.41
N PRO A 40 4.90 -10.87 13.26
CA PRO A 40 6.15 -10.25 13.73
C PRO A 40 7.11 -9.87 12.60
N GLU A 41 7.23 -10.70 11.56
CA GLU A 41 8.08 -10.42 10.41
C GLU A 41 7.58 -9.21 9.62
N MET A 42 6.25 -9.10 9.43
CA MET A 42 5.65 -7.95 8.77
C MET A 42 5.80 -6.65 9.57
N GLN A 43 5.75 -6.73 10.91
CA GLN A 43 6.08 -5.58 11.77
C GLN A 43 7.53 -5.11 11.54
N ILE A 44 8.47 -6.04 11.45
CA ILE A 44 9.88 -5.73 11.21
C ILE A 44 10.08 -5.16 9.80
N ILE A 45 9.43 -5.72 8.78
CA ILE A 45 9.44 -5.18 7.41
C ILE A 45 8.90 -3.76 7.38
N ASN A 46 7.76 -3.51 8.04
CA ASN A 46 7.18 -2.17 8.11
C ASN A 46 8.15 -1.18 8.77
N ILE A 47 8.82 -1.55 9.87
CA ILE A 47 9.87 -0.73 10.51
C ILE A 47 11.01 -0.45 9.52
N ILE A 48 11.56 -1.47 8.87
CA ILE A 48 12.67 -1.32 7.90
C ILE A 48 12.28 -0.36 6.78
N VAL A 49 11.09 -0.53 6.19
CA VAL A 49 10.58 0.33 5.12
C VAL A 49 10.44 1.77 5.61
N CYS A 50 9.74 1.98 6.74
CA CYS A 50 9.52 3.30 7.31
C CYS A 50 10.83 4.04 7.63
N GLU A 51 11.78 3.37 8.27
CA GLU A 51 13.08 3.95 8.63
C GLU A 51 13.92 4.25 7.39
N LYS A 52 13.96 3.33 6.40
CA LYS A 52 14.69 3.54 5.14
C LYS A 52 14.17 4.74 4.37
N LEU A 53 12.85 4.89 4.32
CA LEU A 53 12.22 6.00 3.60
C LEU A 53 12.24 7.32 4.38
N THR A 54 12.43 7.29 5.69
CA THR A 54 12.50 8.50 6.53
C THR A 54 13.93 9.03 6.65
N SER A 55 14.92 8.14 6.74
CA SER A 55 16.33 8.49 6.98
C SER A 55 17.13 8.86 5.73
N CYS A 56 16.77 8.35 4.54
CA CYS A 56 17.51 8.65 3.31
C CYS A 56 17.29 10.09 2.82
N SER A 57 18.27 10.63 2.09
CA SER A 57 18.20 11.98 1.52
C SER A 57 17.11 12.10 0.44
N PHE A 58 16.88 13.31 -0.05
CA PHE A 58 15.95 13.52 -1.17
C PHE A 58 16.46 12.84 -2.46
N GLU A 59 17.75 12.91 -2.71
CA GLU A 59 18.43 12.32 -3.87
C GLU A 59 18.39 10.79 -3.85
N GLU A 60 18.48 10.19 -2.68
CA GLU A 60 18.47 8.72 -2.49
C GLU A 60 17.05 8.14 -2.38
N LYS A 61 16.01 8.98 -2.29
CA LYS A 61 14.64 8.53 -1.99
C LYS A 61 14.11 7.55 -3.04
N LYS A 62 14.43 7.77 -4.31
CA LYS A 62 14.04 6.89 -5.41
C LYS A 62 14.65 5.49 -5.22
N ASP A 63 15.97 5.43 -5.04
CA ASP A 63 16.70 4.18 -4.87
C ASP A 63 16.25 3.43 -3.62
N ALA A 64 16.02 4.16 -2.52
CA ALA A 64 15.47 3.61 -1.29
C ALA A 64 14.09 2.97 -1.49
N CYS A 65 13.20 3.60 -2.29
CA CYS A 65 11.90 3.00 -2.63
C CYS A 65 12.09 1.68 -3.40
N PHE A 66 12.97 1.66 -4.41
CA PHE A 66 13.23 0.45 -5.19
C PHE A 66 13.85 -0.67 -4.37
N GLN A 67 14.71 -0.36 -3.40
CA GLN A 67 15.27 -1.34 -2.46
C GLN A 67 14.20 -1.95 -1.55
N CYS A 68 13.14 -1.22 -1.22
CA CYS A 68 12.02 -1.74 -0.43
C CYS A 68 11.07 -2.63 -1.23
N LEU A 69 10.98 -2.50 -2.57
CA LEU A 69 10.00 -3.23 -3.38
C LEU A 69 10.12 -4.76 -3.25
N PRO A 70 11.31 -5.39 -3.26
CA PRO A 70 11.44 -6.83 -3.07
C PRO A 70 10.84 -7.35 -1.75
N LEU A 71 10.74 -6.51 -0.71
CA LEU A 71 10.11 -6.92 0.55
C LEU A 71 8.58 -7.00 0.45
N LEU A 72 8.00 -6.32 -0.53
CA LEU A 72 6.56 -6.11 -0.68
C LEU A 72 6.01 -6.81 -1.93
N GLU A 73 6.83 -7.12 -2.92
CA GLU A 73 6.41 -7.83 -4.12
C GLU A 73 6.41 -9.35 -3.89
N GLY A 74 5.54 -10.08 -4.61
CA GLY A 74 5.47 -11.55 -4.52
C GLY A 74 4.96 -12.10 -3.17
N VAL A 75 4.50 -11.26 -2.25
CA VAL A 75 4.07 -11.67 -0.91
C VAL A 75 2.72 -12.40 -0.95
N LYS A 76 2.65 -13.53 -0.26
CA LYS A 76 1.40 -14.27 -0.08
C LYS A 76 0.56 -13.64 1.02
N MET A 77 -0.65 -13.18 0.66
CA MET A 77 -1.55 -12.50 1.58
C MET A 77 -2.03 -13.38 2.74
N VAL A 78 -1.93 -12.86 3.96
CA VAL A 78 -2.38 -13.51 5.20
C VAL A 78 -3.77 -13.02 5.60
N LYS A 79 -4.60 -13.91 6.15
CA LYS A 79 -5.94 -13.55 6.67
C LYS A 79 -5.87 -12.97 8.09
N SER A 80 -5.17 -11.85 8.25
CA SER A 80 -5.06 -11.13 9.52
C SER A 80 -5.23 -9.63 9.27
N ALA A 81 -6.11 -8.98 10.05
CA ALA A 81 -6.37 -7.54 9.92
C ALA A 81 -5.11 -6.72 10.22
N GLU A 82 -4.50 -6.95 11.38
CA GLU A 82 -3.26 -6.26 11.81
C GLU A 82 -2.12 -6.46 10.80
N TRP A 83 -2.00 -7.65 10.22
CA TRP A 83 -0.99 -7.93 9.20
C TRP A 83 -1.24 -7.10 7.93
N LEU A 84 -2.49 -7.09 7.46
CA LEU A 84 -2.87 -6.36 6.25
C LEU A 84 -2.71 -4.86 6.46
N GLU A 85 -3.05 -4.33 7.62
CA GLU A 85 -2.88 -2.92 7.96
C GLU A 85 -1.39 -2.49 7.87
N LEU A 86 -0.48 -3.27 8.46
CA LEU A 86 0.97 -3.01 8.37
C LEU A 86 1.49 -3.09 6.94
N TYR A 87 0.98 -4.05 6.16
CA TYR A 87 1.38 -4.24 4.78
C TYR A 87 0.86 -3.12 3.87
N ILE A 88 -0.39 -2.70 4.03
CA ILE A 88 -0.98 -1.56 3.30
C ILE A 88 -0.17 -0.29 3.59
N ASP A 89 0.20 -0.06 4.85
CA ASP A 89 0.96 1.12 5.25
C ASP A 89 2.34 1.14 4.59
N ALA A 90 3.06 0.01 4.61
CA ALA A 90 4.37 -0.12 3.95
C ALA A 90 4.29 0.06 2.42
N VAL A 91 3.30 -0.59 1.78
CA VAL A 91 3.03 -0.45 0.34
C VAL A 91 2.73 0.99 -0.02
N TYR A 92 1.79 1.61 0.69
CA TYR A 92 1.41 2.99 0.44
C TYR A 92 2.59 3.94 0.64
N ASP A 93 3.42 3.74 1.67
CA ASP A 93 4.55 4.61 1.95
C ASP A 93 5.60 4.58 0.83
N VAL A 94 5.96 3.38 0.35
CA VAL A 94 6.87 3.21 -0.80
C VAL A 94 6.30 3.87 -2.05
N PHE A 95 5.09 3.50 -2.46
CA PHE A 95 4.55 3.95 -3.74
C PHE A 95 4.13 5.42 -3.75
N SER A 96 3.70 5.97 -2.61
CA SER A 96 3.36 7.40 -2.52
C SER A 96 4.61 8.28 -2.63
N LYS A 97 5.75 7.84 -2.08
CA LYS A 97 7.04 8.52 -2.25
C LYS A 97 7.56 8.35 -3.67
N LEU A 98 7.54 7.12 -4.21
CA LEU A 98 8.01 6.82 -5.57
C LEU A 98 7.25 7.62 -6.63
N SER A 99 5.99 7.99 -6.38
CA SER A 99 5.17 8.80 -7.29
C SER A 99 5.81 10.16 -7.63
N ARG A 100 6.65 10.68 -6.74
CA ARG A 100 7.35 11.96 -6.92
C ARG A 100 8.64 11.84 -7.70
N TYR A 101 9.18 10.63 -7.88
CA TYR A 101 10.49 10.40 -8.49
C TYR A 101 10.43 9.58 -9.78
N ALA A 102 9.46 8.67 -9.90
CA ALA A 102 9.28 7.90 -11.12
C ALA A 102 8.86 8.80 -12.29
N ARG A 103 9.44 8.56 -13.47
CA ARG A 103 9.19 9.35 -14.70
C ARG A 103 8.94 8.44 -15.90
N ASP A 104 8.20 8.95 -16.88
CA ASP A 104 8.03 8.33 -18.20
C ASP A 104 7.63 6.83 -18.14
N GLU A 105 8.39 5.96 -18.79
CA GLU A 105 8.14 4.50 -18.83
C GLU A 105 8.15 3.88 -17.42
N GLU A 106 9.02 4.34 -16.53
CA GLU A 106 9.12 3.85 -15.16
C GLU A 106 7.82 4.07 -14.37
N ARG A 107 7.07 5.14 -14.64
CA ARG A 107 5.75 5.36 -14.00
C ARG A 107 4.76 4.28 -14.39
N ASN A 108 4.77 3.84 -15.65
CA ASN A 108 3.90 2.77 -16.12
C ASN A 108 4.27 1.43 -15.46
N GLU A 109 5.55 1.14 -15.35
CA GLU A 109 6.05 -0.06 -14.66
C GLU A 109 5.64 -0.06 -13.18
N VAL A 110 5.85 1.06 -12.49
CA VAL A 110 5.45 1.24 -11.10
C VAL A 110 3.93 1.09 -10.94
N TRP A 111 3.15 1.65 -11.86
CA TRP A 111 1.70 1.51 -11.83
C TRP A 111 1.23 0.06 -12.00
N ASN A 112 1.87 -0.71 -12.88
CA ASN A 112 1.55 -2.13 -13.03
C ASN A 112 1.81 -2.92 -11.76
N ARG A 113 2.93 -2.66 -11.06
CA ARG A 113 3.23 -3.26 -9.75
C ARG A 113 2.17 -2.91 -8.70
N ILE A 114 1.74 -1.64 -8.64
CA ILE A 114 0.66 -1.21 -7.75
C ILE A 114 -0.62 -2.00 -8.03
N LYS A 115 -1.01 -2.16 -9.30
CA LYS A 115 -2.23 -2.91 -9.66
C LYS A 115 -2.19 -4.35 -9.21
N GLU A 116 -1.06 -5.04 -9.39
CA GLU A 116 -0.90 -6.43 -8.97
C GLU A 116 -1.02 -6.57 -7.44
N ILE A 117 -0.32 -5.71 -6.69
CA ILE A 117 -0.38 -5.72 -5.21
C ILE A 117 -1.80 -5.41 -4.73
N TYR A 118 -2.45 -4.39 -5.28
CA TYR A 118 -3.80 -4.00 -4.86
C TYR A 118 -4.86 -5.02 -5.29
N TYR A 119 -4.67 -5.75 -6.39
CA TYR A 119 -5.53 -6.87 -6.73
C TYR A 119 -5.53 -7.92 -5.61
N GLU A 120 -4.36 -8.39 -5.19
CA GLU A 120 -4.23 -9.37 -4.10
C GLU A 120 -4.74 -8.82 -2.75
N LEU A 121 -4.43 -7.56 -2.44
CA LEU A 121 -4.92 -6.89 -1.22
C LEU A 121 -6.45 -6.83 -1.19
N THR A 122 -7.10 -6.48 -2.30
CA THR A 122 -8.57 -6.40 -2.34
C THR A 122 -9.22 -7.76 -2.16
N LEU A 123 -8.60 -8.84 -2.68
CA LEU A 123 -9.05 -10.21 -2.46
C LEU A 123 -8.87 -10.67 -1.01
N ALA A 124 -7.75 -10.30 -0.38
CA ALA A 124 -7.48 -10.58 1.03
C ALA A 124 -8.42 -9.80 1.95
N ALA A 125 -8.61 -8.51 1.67
CA ALA A 125 -9.46 -7.61 2.44
C ALA A 125 -10.92 -8.12 2.51
N LYS A 126 -11.49 -8.58 1.39
CA LYS A 126 -12.84 -9.21 1.36
C LYS A 126 -12.98 -10.40 2.30
N LYS A 127 -11.88 -11.12 2.57
CA LYS A 127 -11.89 -12.32 3.42
C LYS A 127 -11.75 -11.97 4.90
N VAL A 128 -10.99 -10.91 5.20
CA VAL A 128 -10.75 -10.42 6.56
C VAL A 128 -11.90 -9.55 7.04
N TRP A 129 -12.24 -8.51 6.28
CA TRP A 129 -13.34 -7.59 6.57
C TRP A 129 -14.55 -7.95 5.71
N LYS A 130 -15.47 -8.73 6.31
CA LYS A 130 -16.67 -9.23 5.61
C LYS A 130 -17.66 -8.13 5.27
N GLU A 131 -17.80 -7.15 6.16
CA GLU A 131 -18.68 -6.01 5.94
C GLU A 131 -17.99 -5.00 5.02
N LYS A 132 -18.68 -4.60 3.95
CA LYS A 132 -18.09 -3.70 2.93
C LYS A 132 -17.80 -2.30 3.45
N ASN A 133 -18.42 -1.91 4.57
CA ASN A 133 -18.20 -0.63 5.24
C ASN A 133 -17.24 -0.72 6.43
N ALA A 134 -16.61 -1.87 6.67
CA ALA A 134 -15.63 -2.00 7.75
C ALA A 134 -14.44 -1.04 7.53
N PRO A 135 -14.02 -0.24 8.54
CA PRO A 135 -12.98 0.77 8.38
C PRO A 135 -11.66 0.22 7.82
N GLY A 136 -11.12 -0.88 8.38
CA GLY A 136 -9.87 -1.47 7.89
C GLY A 136 -9.94 -1.94 6.43
N GLY A 137 -11.09 -2.49 6.02
CA GLY A 137 -11.34 -2.85 4.63
C GLY A 137 -11.41 -1.63 3.71
N LEU A 138 -11.95 -0.50 4.19
CA LEU A 138 -12.02 0.75 3.45
C LEU A 138 -10.64 1.42 3.28
N GLU A 139 -9.72 1.25 4.23
CA GLU A 139 -8.38 1.86 4.13
C GLU A 139 -7.57 1.33 2.92
N VAL A 140 -7.81 0.08 2.51
CA VAL A 140 -7.28 -0.47 1.24
C VAL A 140 -7.70 0.41 0.07
N TYR A 141 -8.98 0.79 0.00
CA TYR A 141 -9.48 1.59 -1.12
C TYR A 141 -9.12 3.07 -0.97
N VAL A 142 -8.98 3.58 0.25
CA VAL A 142 -8.48 4.94 0.52
C VAL A 142 -7.04 5.07 0.02
N SER A 143 -6.15 4.16 0.42
CA SER A 143 -4.75 4.16 -0.02
C SER A 143 -4.66 3.98 -1.55
N TYR A 144 -5.47 3.08 -2.13
CA TYR A 144 -5.50 2.90 -3.58
C TYR A 144 -5.95 4.16 -4.32
N ALA A 145 -7.02 4.82 -3.86
CA ALA A 145 -7.54 6.04 -4.49
C ALA A 145 -6.52 7.21 -4.43
N LYS A 146 -5.76 7.32 -3.33
CA LYS A 146 -4.66 8.29 -3.22
C LYS A 146 -3.54 7.99 -4.23
N LEU A 147 -3.22 6.71 -4.45
CA LEU A 147 -2.24 6.31 -5.46
C LEU A 147 -2.75 6.53 -6.89
N VAL A 148 -4.01 6.20 -7.19
CA VAL A 148 -4.67 6.53 -8.47
C VAL A 148 -4.47 8.01 -8.80
N LYS A 149 -4.73 8.90 -7.82
CA LYS A 149 -4.52 10.34 -8.00
C LYS A 149 -3.04 10.69 -8.21
N SER A 150 -2.13 10.06 -7.47
CA SER A 150 -0.69 10.34 -7.56
C SER A 150 -0.03 9.84 -8.86
N TYR A 151 -0.66 8.86 -9.51
CA TYR A 151 -0.25 8.23 -10.77
C TYR A 151 -1.20 8.54 -11.93
N LEU A 152 -1.85 9.71 -11.89
CA LEU A 152 -2.98 10.04 -12.76
C LEU A 152 -2.73 9.86 -14.26
N ASP A 153 -1.52 10.22 -14.69
CA ASP A 153 -1.03 10.15 -16.07
C ASP A 153 -1.01 8.72 -16.63
N VAL A 154 -0.80 7.72 -15.76
CA VAL A 154 -0.72 6.30 -16.14
C VAL A 154 -1.87 5.46 -15.58
N ALA A 155 -2.66 6.00 -14.64
CA ALA A 155 -3.77 5.31 -14.03
C ALA A 155 -4.90 5.04 -15.03
N ASP A 156 -5.27 3.78 -15.23
CA ASP A 156 -6.35 3.35 -16.13
C ASP A 156 -7.73 3.51 -15.52
N GLU A 157 -8.78 3.61 -16.35
CA GLU A 157 -10.16 3.81 -15.91
C GLU A 157 -10.68 2.73 -14.96
N ASP A 158 -10.19 1.50 -15.08
CA ASP A 158 -10.68 0.39 -14.28
C ASP A 158 -10.30 0.58 -12.81
N SER A 159 -9.13 1.16 -12.54
CA SER A 159 -8.74 1.56 -11.18
C SER A 159 -9.66 2.61 -10.56
N PHE A 160 -10.19 3.55 -11.35
CA PHE A 160 -11.20 4.51 -10.89
C PHE A 160 -12.50 3.78 -10.56
N LYS A 161 -12.96 2.91 -11.46
CA LYS A 161 -14.22 2.15 -11.30
C LYS A 161 -14.18 1.24 -10.07
N ILE A 162 -13.02 0.63 -9.77
CA ILE A 162 -12.84 -0.18 -8.56
C ILE A 162 -13.11 0.68 -7.32
N CYS A 163 -12.44 1.83 -7.19
CA CYS A 163 -12.59 2.71 -6.04
C CYS A 163 -14.03 3.23 -5.88
N GLU A 164 -14.67 3.67 -6.98
CA GLU A 164 -16.05 4.17 -6.97
C GLU A 164 -17.06 3.08 -6.60
N THR A 165 -16.89 1.88 -7.14
CA THR A 165 -17.78 0.76 -6.87
C THR A 165 -17.76 0.43 -5.39
N TYR A 166 -16.58 0.35 -4.78
CA TYR A 166 -16.46 0.07 -3.36
C TYR A 166 -17.02 1.18 -2.47
N ALA A 167 -16.71 2.45 -2.76
CA ALA A 167 -17.27 3.57 -2.02
C ALA A 167 -18.81 3.57 -2.08
N LYS A 168 -19.38 3.26 -3.25
CA LYS A 168 -20.83 3.15 -3.45
C LYS A 168 -21.43 1.97 -2.67
N GLU A 169 -20.79 0.81 -2.73
CA GLU A 169 -21.25 -0.38 -2.01
C GLU A 169 -21.19 -0.19 -0.50
N ALA A 170 -20.09 0.36 0.02
CA ALA A 170 -19.94 0.67 1.44
C ALA A 170 -20.98 1.70 1.92
N LYS A 171 -21.22 2.74 1.12
CA LYS A 171 -22.27 3.74 1.38
C LYS A 171 -23.66 3.11 1.41
N PHE A 172 -23.93 2.13 0.55
CA PHE A 172 -25.20 1.42 0.51
C PHE A 172 -25.43 0.56 1.77
N VAL A 173 -24.38 -0.07 2.30
CA VAL A 173 -24.46 -0.77 3.60
C VAL A 173 -24.84 0.19 4.72
N GLY A 174 -24.37 1.44 4.65
CA GLY A 174 -24.72 2.49 5.60
C GLY A 174 -24.10 2.23 6.98
N LYS A 175 -24.84 2.44 8.07
CA LYS A 175 -24.35 2.16 9.43
C LYS A 175 -24.26 0.66 9.70
N GLY A 176 -25.22 -0.13 9.21
CA GLY A 176 -25.24 -1.58 9.43
C GLY A 176 -25.10 -1.94 10.91
N THR A 177 -24.12 -2.79 11.20
CA THR A 177 -23.75 -3.26 12.55
C THR A 177 -22.62 -2.44 13.20
N LEU A 178 -22.11 -1.40 12.53
CA LEU A 178 -21.01 -0.60 13.04
C LEU A 178 -21.43 0.25 14.25
N GLU A 179 -20.47 0.44 15.16
CA GLU A 179 -20.59 1.42 16.22
C GLU A 179 -20.51 2.85 15.66
N ASP A 180 -20.87 3.85 16.46
CA ASP A 180 -20.93 5.25 16.00
C ASP A 180 -19.56 5.79 15.58
N GLU A 181 -18.49 5.32 16.22
CA GLU A 181 -17.10 5.68 15.88
C GLU A 181 -16.69 5.05 14.54
N ASP A 182 -16.80 3.73 14.43
CA ASP A 182 -16.50 3.01 13.18
C ASP A 182 -17.33 3.52 12.00
N PHE A 183 -18.59 3.84 12.22
CA PHE A 183 -19.44 4.41 11.16
C PHE A 183 -18.96 5.79 10.71
N ARG A 184 -18.46 6.62 11.65
CA ARG A 184 -17.88 7.92 11.31
C ARG A 184 -16.60 7.76 10.49
N ASP A 185 -15.76 6.80 10.85
CA ASP A 185 -14.51 6.52 10.15
C ASP A 185 -14.77 5.91 8.76
N ALA A 186 -15.74 5.01 8.66
CA ALA A 186 -16.20 4.48 7.38
C ALA A 186 -16.71 5.60 6.46
N LYS A 187 -17.53 6.52 6.99
CA LYS A 187 -18.03 7.67 6.23
C LYS A 187 -16.89 8.58 5.76
N LYS A 188 -15.94 8.90 6.63
CA LYS A 188 -14.75 9.69 6.29
C LYS A 188 -13.92 9.03 5.18
N SER A 189 -13.77 7.71 5.24
CA SER A 189 -13.06 6.93 4.23
C SER A 189 -13.77 6.97 2.88
N ILE A 190 -15.09 6.75 2.86
CA ILE A 190 -15.93 6.87 1.65
C ILE A 190 -15.82 8.26 1.04
N ASP A 191 -15.93 9.31 1.86
CA ASP A 191 -15.84 10.70 1.40
C ASP A 191 -14.45 10.99 0.81
N THR A 192 -13.39 10.44 1.43
CA THR A 192 -12.01 10.56 0.93
C THR A 192 -11.84 9.88 -0.42
N ILE A 193 -12.34 8.65 -0.58
CA ILE A 193 -12.29 7.92 -1.85
C ILE A 193 -13.01 8.71 -2.94
N ASN A 194 -14.24 9.15 -2.68
CA ASN A 194 -15.03 9.91 -3.64
C ASN A 194 -14.31 11.21 -4.05
N LYS A 195 -13.72 11.93 -3.10
CA LYS A 195 -12.98 13.16 -3.38
C LYS A 195 -11.77 12.88 -4.26
N MET A 196 -10.92 11.91 -3.90
CA MET A 196 -9.70 11.59 -4.66
C MET A 196 -10.03 11.20 -6.09
N ILE A 197 -11.06 10.37 -6.30
CA ILE A 197 -11.46 9.93 -7.63
C ILE A 197 -12.12 11.04 -8.45
N THR A 198 -12.96 11.88 -7.84
CA THR A 198 -13.57 13.02 -8.52
C THR A 198 -12.51 14.01 -8.97
N ASP A 199 -11.58 14.37 -8.09
CA ASP A 199 -10.46 15.27 -8.41
C ASP A 199 -9.62 14.67 -9.54
N ALA A 200 -9.27 13.39 -9.45
CA ALA A 200 -8.47 12.69 -10.46
C ALA A 200 -9.15 12.71 -11.83
N LYS A 201 -10.46 12.43 -11.92
CA LYS A 201 -11.20 12.48 -13.20
C LYS A 201 -11.16 13.87 -13.82
N HIS A 202 -11.45 14.89 -13.02
CA HIS A 202 -11.42 16.27 -13.49
C HIS A 202 -10.02 16.67 -13.98
N GLU A 203 -8.97 16.34 -13.21
CA GLU A 203 -7.59 16.61 -13.60
C GLU A 203 -7.19 15.83 -14.88
N LYS A 204 -7.71 14.61 -15.09
CA LYS A 204 -7.44 13.80 -16.28
C LYS A 204 -8.09 14.37 -17.55
N GLU A 205 -9.33 14.87 -17.44
CA GLU A 205 -10.01 15.58 -18.53
C GLU A 205 -9.20 16.81 -18.97
N LEU A 206 -8.67 17.58 -18.00
CA LEU A 206 -7.84 18.76 -18.29
C LEU A 206 -6.52 18.41 -19.01
N ILE A 207 -5.91 17.25 -18.69
CA ILE A 207 -4.70 16.77 -19.38
C ILE A 207 -5.05 16.39 -20.82
N GLN A 208 -6.13 15.64 -21.02
CA GLN A 208 -6.55 15.18 -22.36
C GLN A 208 -6.99 16.33 -23.27
N ASP A 209 -7.59 17.39 -22.72
CA ASP A 209 -7.96 18.60 -23.46
C ASP A 209 -6.74 19.48 -23.83
N SER A 210 -5.57 19.22 -23.21
CA SER A 210 -4.34 19.99 -23.41
C SER A 210 -3.33 19.37 -24.38
N ASP A 211 -3.58 18.13 -24.83
CA ASP A 211 -2.81 17.37 -25.84
C ASP A 211 -3.45 17.46 -27.24
#